data_AF-A0A1F9WP57-F1
#
_entry.id   AF-A0A1F9WP57-F1
#
_cell.length_a   1.000
_cell.length_b   1.000
_cell.length_c   1.000
_cell.angle_alpha   90.00
_cell.angle_beta   90.00
_cell.angle_gamma   90.00
#
_symmetry.space_group_name_H-M   'P 1'
#
loop_
_entity.id
_entity.type
_entity.pdbx_description
1 polymer ?
#
loop_
_entity_poly.entity_id
_entity_poly.type
_entity_poly.pdbx_seq_one_letter_code
_entity_poly.pdbx_strand_id
1 'polypeptide(L)'
;MFALAFGARRLFADLWFIRLMQYYGSVEFSEADQDAAAGTHKHGVGCRHGANFGAGKYPLFLPMARHILEIDPGFVSSGLYAAGSLAFNMGRAAEAEELLVYAMRYAPKEWKYLNVLAAIGYSKSGNPAAVAEQIRPLLREPDCPVMLKQLAAFLNKKAGKYAAAAEIYADIAATSRDAAYVQNARRELEKLASGAAR
;
A
#
# COMPACT_ATOMS: atom_id res chain seq x y z
N MET A 1 -9.40 13.15 33.21
CA MET A 1 -9.96 13.70 31.95
C MET A 1 -9.13 13.42 30.69
N PHE A 2 -7.99 12.72 30.73
CA PHE A 2 -7.17 12.47 29.52
C PHE A 2 -7.46 11.14 28.76
N ALA A 3 -8.02 10.12 29.43
CA ALA A 3 -8.27 8.82 28.79
C ALA A 3 -9.39 8.86 27.72
N LEU A 4 -10.38 9.76 27.87
CA LEU A 4 -11.43 9.99 26.87
C LEU A 4 -10.88 10.63 25.58
N ALA A 5 -9.80 11.42 25.66
CA ALA A 5 -9.18 12.05 24.50
C ALA A 5 -8.39 11.05 23.63
N PHE A 6 -7.76 10.03 24.23
CA PHE A 6 -6.99 9.03 23.48
C PHE A 6 -7.89 8.07 22.68
N GLY A 7 -9.02 7.62 23.25
CA GLY A 7 -9.97 6.75 22.54
C GLY A 7 -10.62 7.45 21.35
N ALA A 8 -11.02 8.72 21.53
CA ALA A 8 -11.60 9.52 20.46
C ALA A 8 -10.60 9.79 19.33
N ARG A 9 -9.34 10.11 19.66
CA ARG A 9 -8.25 10.30 18.70
C ARG A 9 -8.11 9.13 17.73
N ARG A 10 -8.06 7.91 18.29
CA ARG A 10 -7.92 6.71 17.50
C ARG A 10 -9.12 6.51 16.56
N LEU A 11 -10.33 6.67 17.08
CA LEU A 11 -11.56 6.59 16.29
C LEU A 11 -11.57 7.59 15.13
N PHE A 12 -11.19 8.85 15.37
CA PHE A 12 -11.11 9.86 14.31
C PHE A 12 -10.05 9.52 13.26
N ALA A 13 -8.89 9.00 13.68
CA ALA A 13 -7.86 8.56 12.76
C ALA A 13 -8.34 7.37 11.90
N ASP A 14 -9.07 6.42 12.48
CA ASP A 14 -9.70 5.31 11.75
C ASP A 14 -10.74 5.81 10.73
N LEU A 15 -11.59 6.79 11.09
CA LEU A 15 -12.54 7.41 10.16
C LEU A 15 -11.84 8.11 8.98
N TRP A 16 -10.77 8.85 9.26
CA TRP A 16 -9.97 9.49 8.21
C TRP A 16 -9.22 8.47 7.35
N PHE A 17 -8.77 7.37 7.93
CA PHE A 17 -8.17 6.28 7.18
C PHE A 17 -9.18 5.61 6.26
N ILE A 18 -10.40 5.33 6.72
CA ILE A 18 -11.49 4.83 5.85
C ILE A 18 -11.74 5.80 4.69
N ARG A 19 -11.79 7.11 4.97
CA ARG A 19 -11.95 8.14 3.93
C ARG A 19 -10.79 8.15 2.92
N LEU A 20 -9.55 8.01 3.39
CA LEU A 20 -8.38 7.88 2.53
C LEU A 20 -8.51 6.64 1.63
N MET A 21 -8.92 5.51 2.18
CA MET A 21 -9.12 4.26 1.44
C MET A 21 -10.22 4.38 0.39
N GLN A 22 -11.33 5.06 0.72
CA GLN A 22 -12.41 5.34 -0.24
C GLN A 22 -11.95 6.27 -1.36
N TYR A 23 -11.23 7.33 -1.03
CA TYR A 23 -10.67 8.27 -2.01
C TYR A 23 -9.69 7.56 -2.96
N TYR A 24 -8.75 6.80 -2.41
CA TYR A 24 -7.75 6.06 -3.18
C TYR A 24 -8.36 4.89 -3.97
N GLY A 25 -9.46 4.32 -3.50
CA GLY A 25 -10.21 3.27 -4.19
C GLY A 25 -11.19 3.78 -5.25
N SER A 26 -11.43 5.10 -5.35
CA SER A 26 -12.34 5.69 -6.34
C SER A 26 -11.70 5.83 -7.73
N VAL A 27 -12.55 5.85 -8.76
CA VAL A 27 -12.17 6.07 -10.17
C VAL A 27 -11.65 7.50 -10.34
N GLU A 28 -10.57 7.63 -11.10
CA GLU A 28 -9.75 8.84 -11.22
C GLU A 28 -10.50 10.09 -11.73
N PHE A 29 -10.05 11.27 -11.30
CA PHE A 29 -10.27 12.51 -12.04
C PHE A 29 -9.44 12.46 -13.33
N SER A 30 -10.08 12.15 -14.45
CA SER A 30 -9.51 12.40 -15.76
C SER A 30 -9.88 13.83 -16.17
N GLU A 31 -8.88 14.72 -16.29
CA GLU A 31 -9.06 16.01 -16.97
C GLU A 31 -9.39 15.85 -18.46
N ALA A 32 -9.38 14.61 -18.98
CA ALA A 32 -9.79 14.29 -20.34
C ALA A 32 -11.32 14.12 -20.49
N ASP A 33 -12.11 14.14 -19.41
CA ASP A 33 -13.56 13.95 -19.46
C ASP A 33 -14.37 15.26 -19.54
N GLN A 34 -13.72 16.41 -19.76
CA GLN A 34 -14.44 17.67 -20.02
C GLN A 34 -14.65 17.98 -21.52
N ASP A 35 -13.99 17.27 -22.44
CA ASP A 35 -14.05 17.60 -23.88
C ASP A 35 -14.50 16.47 -24.82
N ALA A 36 -14.97 15.33 -24.30
CA ALA A 36 -15.55 14.27 -25.13
C ALA A 36 -17.06 14.14 -24.92
N ALA A 37 -17.79 14.69 -25.90
CA ALA A 37 -19.23 14.59 -26.07
C ALA A 37 -19.80 13.17 -25.86
N ALA A 38 -21.02 13.15 -25.31
CA ALA A 38 -22.10 12.21 -25.64
C ALA A 38 -21.71 10.71 -25.77
N GLY A 39 -21.71 9.99 -24.65
CA GLY A 39 -21.60 8.53 -24.67
C GLY A 39 -22.08 7.91 -23.37
N THR A 40 -23.33 7.45 -23.34
CA THR A 40 -23.94 6.73 -22.24
C THR A 40 -23.18 5.45 -21.88
N HIS A 41 -22.55 5.40 -20.70
CA HIS A 41 -22.19 4.13 -20.06
C HIS A 41 -22.81 4.04 -18.66
N LYS A 42 -23.87 3.24 -18.58
CA LYS A 42 -24.55 2.85 -17.34
C LYS A 42 -23.60 2.01 -16.48
N HIS A 43 -23.51 2.36 -15.20
CA HIS A 43 -22.72 1.63 -14.20
C HIS A 43 -23.27 0.21 -14.01
N GLY A 44 -22.56 -0.78 -14.56
CA GLY A 44 -22.77 -2.19 -14.31
C GLY A 44 -21.72 -2.72 -13.34
N VAL A 45 -22.17 -3.52 -12.38
CA VAL A 45 -21.36 -4.36 -11.49
C VAL A 45 -20.48 -5.28 -12.34
N GLY A 46 -19.22 -4.92 -12.61
CA GLY A 46 -18.31 -5.81 -13.32
C GLY A 46 -17.26 -5.22 -14.27
N CYS A 47 -16.76 -3.99 -14.06
CA CYS A 47 -15.60 -3.55 -14.84
C CYS A 47 -14.30 -4.20 -14.34
N ARG A 48 -13.87 -5.25 -15.06
CA ARG A 48 -12.54 -5.86 -15.01
C ARG A 48 -11.50 -4.96 -15.69
N HIS A 49 -10.60 -4.35 -14.93
CA HIS A 49 -9.25 -3.94 -15.35
C HIS A 49 -8.35 -4.05 -14.10
N GLY A 50 -7.13 -4.61 -14.05
CA GLY A 50 -6.15 -4.88 -15.10
C GLY A 50 -4.84 -4.17 -14.73
N ALA A 51 -3.94 -4.89 -14.03
CA ALA A 51 -2.52 -4.57 -13.76
C ALA A 51 -2.10 -3.32 -12.95
N ASN A 52 -2.88 -2.22 -12.87
CA ASN A 52 -2.40 -0.95 -12.27
C ASN A 52 -3.25 -0.46 -11.08
N PHE A 53 -3.59 -1.33 -10.13
CA PHE A 53 -4.29 -0.90 -8.91
C PHE A 53 -3.47 0.14 -8.15
N GLY A 54 -3.98 1.37 -8.06
CA GLY A 54 -3.39 2.43 -7.25
C GLY A 54 -2.34 3.32 -7.92
N ALA A 55 -2.16 3.22 -9.24
CA ALA A 55 -1.25 4.10 -9.99
C ALA A 55 -1.84 5.48 -10.35
N GLY A 56 -3.12 5.70 -10.04
CA GLY A 56 -3.87 6.89 -10.44
C GLY A 56 -3.41 8.21 -9.81
N LYS A 57 -4.02 9.31 -10.27
CA LYS A 57 -3.74 10.66 -9.76
C LYS A 57 -4.59 10.96 -8.52
N TYR A 58 -3.95 10.97 -7.36
CA TYR A 58 -4.58 11.24 -6.07
C TYR A 58 -3.91 12.43 -5.36
N PRO A 59 -4.09 13.68 -5.84
CA PRO A 59 -3.39 14.85 -5.29
C PRO A 59 -3.63 15.03 -3.78
N LEU A 60 -4.80 14.63 -3.26
CA LEU A 60 -5.11 14.75 -1.84
C LEU A 60 -4.56 13.60 -0.98
N PHE A 61 -3.90 12.59 -1.56
CA PHE A 61 -3.47 11.41 -0.83
C PHE A 61 -2.47 11.75 0.28
N LEU A 62 -1.40 12.50 -0.03
CA LEU A 62 -0.41 12.94 0.96
C LEU A 62 -1.05 13.78 2.09
N PRO A 63 -1.79 14.87 1.81
CA PRO A 63 -2.35 15.68 2.90
C PRO A 63 -3.35 14.89 3.75
N MET A 64 -4.13 13.98 3.17
CA MET A 64 -5.01 13.09 3.95
C MET A 64 -4.23 12.09 4.81
N ALA A 65 -3.19 11.46 4.25
CA ALA A 65 -2.32 10.53 4.99
C ALA A 65 -1.60 11.22 6.15
N ARG A 66 -1.07 12.42 5.92
CA ARG A 66 -0.43 13.23 6.94
C ARG A 66 -1.42 13.61 8.04
N HIS A 67 -2.64 13.99 7.68
CA HIS A 67 -3.68 14.34 8.66
C HIS A 67 -4.03 13.18 9.60
N ILE A 68 -4.06 11.94 9.10
CA ILE A 68 -4.26 10.75 9.95
C ILE A 68 -3.16 10.64 11.00
N LEU A 69 -1.90 10.89 10.61
CA LEU A 69 -0.75 10.84 11.52
C LEU A 69 -0.67 12.07 12.44
N GLU A 70 -1.21 13.21 12.04
CA GLU A 70 -1.40 14.38 12.92
C GLU A 70 -2.38 14.07 14.04
N ILE A 71 -3.48 13.38 13.72
CA ILE A 71 -4.45 12.92 14.71
C ILE A 71 -3.81 11.83 15.58
N ASP A 72 -3.31 10.76 14.99
CA ASP A 72 -2.74 9.61 15.70
C ASP A 72 -1.36 9.22 15.16
N PRO A 73 -0.26 9.79 15.68
CA PRO A 73 1.10 9.37 15.36
C PRO A 73 1.40 7.89 15.66
N GLY A 74 0.60 7.26 16.52
CA GLY A 74 0.70 5.83 16.86
C GLY A 74 0.01 4.93 15.85
N PHE A 75 -0.68 5.47 14.84
CA PHE A 75 -1.29 4.69 13.77
C PHE A 75 -0.27 4.26 12.72
N VAL A 76 0.71 3.47 13.16
CA VAL A 76 1.88 3.07 12.37
C VAL A 76 1.47 2.38 11.07
N SER A 77 0.53 1.44 11.12
CA SER A 77 0.05 0.74 9.93
C SER A 77 -0.56 1.68 8.87
N SER A 78 -1.20 2.78 9.26
CA SER A 78 -1.67 3.80 8.32
C SER A 78 -0.51 4.53 7.65
N GLY A 79 0.51 4.92 8.43
CA GLY A 79 1.72 5.56 7.88
C GLY A 79 2.48 4.64 6.92
N LEU A 80 2.62 3.36 7.26
CA LEU A 80 3.25 2.35 6.40
C LEU A 80 2.43 2.13 5.11
N TYR A 81 1.11 2.05 5.23
CA TYR A 81 0.21 1.91 4.09
C TYR A 81 0.33 3.12 3.15
N ALA A 82 0.28 4.33 3.69
CA ALA A 82 0.32 5.55 2.89
C ALA A 82 1.68 5.74 2.22
N ALA A 83 2.78 5.57 2.96
CA ALA A 83 4.13 5.67 2.39
C ALA A 83 4.37 4.61 1.32
N GLY A 84 3.96 3.36 1.55
CA GLY A 84 4.07 2.30 0.56
C GLY A 84 3.23 2.57 -0.70
N SER A 85 2.01 3.11 -0.54
CA SER A 85 1.14 3.45 -1.68
C SER A 85 1.75 4.57 -2.51
N LEU A 86 2.20 5.65 -1.86
CA LEU A 86 2.85 6.78 -2.53
C LEU A 86 4.09 6.30 -3.30
N ALA A 87 4.99 5.55 -2.65
CA ALA A 87 6.25 5.15 -3.26
C ALA A 87 6.10 4.08 -4.35
N PHE A 88 5.37 3.00 -4.07
CA PHE A 88 5.43 1.78 -4.88
C PHE A 88 4.25 1.61 -5.82
N ASN A 89 3.11 2.25 -5.56
CA ASN A 89 1.97 2.21 -6.47
C ASN A 89 1.90 3.46 -7.35
N MET A 90 2.06 4.65 -6.74
CA MET A 90 1.90 5.93 -7.46
C MET A 90 3.21 6.52 -8.01
N GLY A 91 4.36 5.93 -7.70
CA GLY A 91 5.68 6.46 -8.11
C GLY A 91 6.05 7.81 -7.46
N ARG A 92 5.34 8.23 -6.40
CA ARG A 92 5.52 9.48 -5.66
C ARG A 92 6.50 9.29 -4.50
N ALA A 93 7.70 8.81 -4.80
CA ALA A 93 8.71 8.47 -3.79
C ALA A 93 9.10 9.65 -2.89
N ALA A 94 9.22 10.86 -3.43
CA ALA A 94 9.55 12.05 -2.65
C ALA A 94 8.49 12.38 -1.58
N GLU A 95 7.21 12.20 -1.91
CA GLU A 95 6.11 12.42 -0.97
C GLU A 95 6.02 11.33 0.10
N ALA A 96 6.37 10.08 -0.27
CA ALA A 96 6.52 9.02 0.71
C ALA A 96 7.64 9.31 1.72
N GLU A 97 8.78 9.84 1.24
CA GLU A 97 9.89 10.28 2.09
C GLU A 97 9.46 11.44 3.01
N GLU A 98 8.74 12.43 2.49
CA GLU A 98 8.19 13.53 3.28
C GLU A 98 7.30 13.00 4.42
N LEU A 99 6.37 12.10 4.10
CA LEU A 99 5.44 11.52 5.08
C LEU A 99 6.18 10.74 6.17
N LEU A 100 7.17 9.91 5.80
CA LEU A 100 7.95 9.12 6.76
C LEU A 100 8.81 10.01 7.65
N VAL A 101 9.48 11.02 7.08
CA VAL A 101 10.24 12.01 7.86
C VAL A 101 9.33 12.75 8.82
N TYR A 102 8.12 13.13 8.38
CA TYR A 102 7.12 13.73 9.26
C TYR A 102 6.74 12.78 10.41
N ALA A 103 6.38 11.52 10.10
CA ALA A 103 5.98 10.53 11.09
C ALA A 103 7.07 10.27 12.15
N MET A 104 8.32 10.19 11.71
CA MET A 104 9.48 9.96 12.58
C MET A 104 9.77 11.13 13.54
N ARG A 105 9.29 12.35 13.28
CA ARG A 105 9.38 13.46 14.27
C ARG A 105 8.56 13.17 15.52
N TYR A 106 7.45 12.47 15.39
CA TYR A 106 6.53 12.15 16.48
C TYR A 106 6.68 10.71 16.99
N ALA A 107 7.27 9.82 16.19
CA ALA A 107 7.59 8.45 16.55
C ALA A 107 9.04 8.08 16.16
N PRO A 108 10.07 8.72 16.74
CA PRO A 108 11.47 8.55 16.32
C PRO A 108 12.05 7.15 16.56
N LYS A 109 11.40 6.36 17.43
CA LYS A 109 11.77 4.97 17.73
C LYS A 109 11.00 3.94 16.89
N GLU A 110 10.09 4.40 16.03
CA GLU A 110 9.33 3.51 15.15
C GLU A 110 10.22 3.03 14.00
N TRP A 111 10.86 1.88 14.21
CA TRP A 111 11.80 1.29 13.28
C TRP A 111 11.15 0.89 11.94
N LYS A 112 9.84 0.63 11.91
CA LYS A 112 9.14 0.25 10.68
C LYS A 112 9.22 1.37 9.64
N TYR A 113 9.15 2.64 10.06
CA TYR A 113 9.30 3.78 9.16
C TYR A 113 10.69 3.87 8.54
N LEU A 114 11.75 3.64 9.33
CA LEU A 114 13.12 3.63 8.82
C LEU A 114 13.32 2.52 7.78
N ASN A 115 12.72 1.34 8.00
CA ASN A 115 12.80 0.24 7.04
C ASN A 115 12.08 0.55 5.72
N VAL A 116 10.90 1.15 5.76
CA VAL A 116 10.22 1.58 4.52
C VAL A 116 11.01 2.69 3.83
N LEU A 117 11.59 3.63 4.58
CA LEU A 117 12.42 4.70 4.02
C LEU A 117 13.65 4.13 3.28
N ALA A 118 14.35 3.17 3.90
CA ALA A 118 15.46 2.48 3.26
C ALA A 118 15.02 1.70 2.01
N ALA A 119 13.85 1.06 2.05
CA ALA A 119 13.27 0.36 0.90
C ALA A 119 12.96 1.31 -0.27
N ILE A 120 12.48 2.53 0.02
CA ILE A 120 12.29 3.59 -0.99
C ILE A 120 13.63 3.99 -1.60
N GLY A 121 14.68 4.15 -0.77
CA GLY A 121 16.04 4.42 -1.22
C GLY A 121 16.57 3.33 -2.17
N TYR A 122 16.40 2.05 -1.82
CA TYR A 122 16.79 0.94 -2.70
C TYR A 122 15.96 0.87 -3.99
N SER A 123 14.69 1.25 -3.95
CA SER A 123 13.84 1.30 -5.15
C SER A 123 14.39 2.27 -6.19
N LYS A 124 14.89 3.43 -5.76
CA LYS A 124 15.56 4.42 -6.63
C LYS A 124 16.81 3.85 -7.33
N SER A 125 17.48 2.87 -6.72
CA SER A 125 18.64 2.18 -7.30
C SER A 125 18.30 1.04 -8.27
N GLY A 126 17.01 0.76 -8.51
CA GLY A 126 16.58 -0.27 -9.44
C GLY A 126 16.85 -1.71 -8.97
N ASN A 127 17.10 -1.93 -7.68
CA ASN A 127 17.44 -3.23 -7.12
C ASN A 127 16.25 -3.87 -6.38
N PRO A 128 15.39 -4.66 -7.06
CA PRO A 128 14.20 -5.24 -6.45
C PRO A 128 14.51 -6.24 -5.34
N ALA A 129 15.65 -6.93 -5.41
CA ALA A 129 16.07 -7.87 -4.38
C ALA A 129 16.40 -7.13 -3.08
N ALA A 130 17.11 -6.00 -3.16
CA ALA A 130 17.42 -5.17 -1.98
C ALA A 130 16.15 -4.62 -1.32
N VAL A 131 15.18 -4.16 -2.12
CA VAL A 131 13.88 -3.71 -1.59
C VAL A 131 13.16 -4.85 -0.86
N ALA A 132 13.11 -6.05 -1.46
CA ALA A 132 12.47 -7.22 -0.85
C ALA A 132 13.13 -7.64 0.48
N GLU A 133 14.46 -7.63 0.54
CA GLU A 133 15.20 -7.94 1.77
C GLU A 133 14.96 -6.88 2.85
N GLN A 134 14.92 -5.60 2.48
CA GLN A 134 14.73 -4.50 3.42
C GLN A 134 13.34 -4.53 4.08
N ILE A 135 12.29 -4.88 3.33
CA ILE A 135 10.92 -4.95 3.87
C ILE A 135 10.61 -6.29 4.56
N ARG A 136 11.47 -7.31 4.41
CA ARG A 136 11.27 -8.65 4.97
C ARG A 136 10.93 -8.66 6.47
N PRO A 137 11.58 -7.86 7.35
CA PRO A 137 11.24 -7.85 8.78
C PRO A 137 9.79 -7.41 9.02
N LEU A 138 9.25 -6.53 8.17
CA LEU A 138 7.88 -6.02 8.30
C LEU A 138 6.85 -7.11 8.04
N LEU A 139 7.16 -8.14 7.25
CA LEU A 139 6.18 -9.15 6.82
C LEU A 139 5.65 -9.99 7.99
N ARG A 140 6.42 -10.09 9.08
CA ARG A 140 6.06 -10.84 10.29
C ARG A 140 5.29 -10.01 11.31
N GLU A 141 5.19 -8.71 11.09
CA GLU A 141 4.45 -7.83 11.99
C GLU A 141 2.94 -8.09 11.84
N PRO A 142 2.19 -8.27 12.96
CA PRO A 142 0.76 -8.53 12.91
C PRO A 142 -0.06 -7.46 12.18
N ASP A 143 0.43 -6.21 12.20
CA ASP A 143 -0.20 -5.03 11.61
C ASP A 143 0.41 -4.63 10.26
N CYS A 144 1.23 -5.50 9.65
CA CYS A 144 1.84 -5.25 8.35
C CYS A 144 0.76 -5.03 7.28
N PRO A 145 0.76 -3.88 6.57
CA PRO A 145 -0.15 -3.66 5.46
C PRO A 145 -0.01 -4.77 4.41
N VAL A 146 -1.12 -5.40 4.02
CA VAL A 146 -1.14 -6.52 3.05
C VAL A 146 -0.48 -6.12 1.73
N MET A 147 -0.61 -4.85 1.33
CA MET A 147 0.10 -4.28 0.19
C MET A 147 1.62 -4.47 0.26
N LEU A 148 2.26 -4.29 1.42
CA LEU A 148 3.71 -4.50 1.57
C LEU A 148 4.09 -5.97 1.43
N LYS A 149 3.22 -6.90 1.89
CA LYS A 149 3.38 -8.34 1.62
C LYS A 149 3.29 -8.62 0.13
N GLN A 150 2.30 -8.05 -0.56
CA GLN A 150 2.16 -8.22 -2.01
C GLN A 150 3.35 -7.66 -2.78
N LEU A 151 3.87 -6.49 -2.38
CA LEU A 151 5.08 -5.91 -2.94
C LEU A 151 6.28 -6.85 -2.75
N ALA A 152 6.48 -7.39 -1.54
CA ALA A 152 7.56 -8.33 -1.28
C ALA A 152 7.46 -9.60 -2.14
N ALA A 153 6.26 -10.16 -2.29
CA ALA A 153 6.04 -11.32 -3.14
C ALA A 153 6.36 -11.01 -4.61
N PHE A 154 5.88 -9.88 -5.13
CA PHE A 154 6.16 -9.43 -6.48
C PHE A 154 7.65 -9.21 -6.75
N LEU A 155 8.36 -8.56 -5.82
CA LEU A 155 9.79 -8.30 -5.95
C LEU A 155 10.62 -9.58 -5.87
N ASN A 156 10.23 -10.54 -5.04
CA ASN A 156 10.86 -11.86 -5.00
C ASN A 156 10.67 -12.61 -6.33
N LYS A 157 9.48 -12.55 -6.95
CA LYS A 157 9.29 -13.08 -8.32
C LYS A 157 10.21 -12.41 -9.32
N LYS A 158 10.27 -11.07 -9.31
CA LYS A 158 11.13 -10.30 -10.23
C LYS A 158 12.61 -10.64 -10.05
N ALA A 159 13.03 -11.02 -8.84
CA ALA A 159 14.37 -11.47 -8.53
C ALA A 159 14.62 -12.98 -8.76
N GLY A 160 13.65 -13.71 -9.33
CA GLY A 160 13.76 -15.16 -9.55
C GLY A 160 13.61 -16.02 -8.29
N LYS A 161 13.31 -15.42 -7.13
CA LYS A 161 13.11 -16.10 -5.84
C LYS A 161 11.67 -16.63 -5.72
N TYR A 162 11.28 -17.53 -6.62
CA TYR A 162 9.89 -17.99 -6.74
C TYR A 162 9.35 -18.71 -5.49
N ALA A 163 10.19 -19.47 -4.78
CA ALA A 163 9.78 -20.14 -3.54
C ALA A 163 9.40 -19.13 -2.44
N ALA A 164 10.24 -18.12 -2.21
CA ALA A 164 9.95 -17.04 -1.26
C ALA A 164 8.70 -16.26 -1.64
N ALA A 165 8.49 -16.00 -2.94
CA ALA A 165 7.26 -15.37 -3.40
C ALA A 165 6.01 -16.23 -3.13
N ALA A 166 6.09 -17.54 -3.37
CA ALA A 166 4.99 -18.47 -3.11
C ALA A 166 4.63 -18.51 -1.62
N GLU A 167 5.62 -18.55 -0.72
CA GLU A 167 5.38 -18.49 0.73
C GLU A 167 4.61 -17.22 1.13
N ILE A 168 5.00 -16.06 0.60
CA ILE A 168 4.33 -14.80 0.92
C ILE A 168 2.91 -14.76 0.35
N TYR A 169 2.68 -15.25 -0.88
CA TYR A 169 1.32 -15.34 -1.42
C TYR A 169 0.44 -16.32 -0.65
N ALA A 170 1.00 -17.45 -0.18
CA ALA A 170 0.26 -18.39 0.66
C ALA A 170 -0.17 -17.74 1.99
N ASP A 171 0.71 -16.98 2.63
CA ASP A 171 0.38 -16.18 3.82
C ASP A 171 -0.75 -15.18 3.54
N ILE A 172 -0.64 -14.37 2.47
CA ILE A 172 -1.71 -13.43 2.08
C ILE A 172 -3.04 -14.15 1.86
N ALA A 173 -3.04 -15.28 1.15
CA ALA A 173 -4.25 -16.05 0.86
C ALA A 173 -4.89 -16.65 2.11
N ALA A 174 -4.10 -16.94 3.15
CA ALA A 174 -4.56 -17.51 4.40
C ALA A 174 -5.01 -16.45 5.43
N THR A 175 -4.34 -15.30 5.49
CA THR A 175 -4.53 -14.33 6.59
C THR A 175 -5.23 -13.04 6.19
N SER A 176 -5.23 -12.66 4.91
CA SER A 176 -5.84 -11.41 4.47
C SER A 176 -7.36 -11.45 4.58
N ARG A 177 -7.96 -10.34 5.01
CA ARG A 177 -9.43 -10.14 4.99
C ARG A 177 -9.91 -9.46 3.71
N ASP A 178 -9.01 -8.95 2.89
CA ASP A 178 -9.34 -8.31 1.62
C ASP A 178 -9.42 -9.36 0.51
N ALA A 179 -10.63 -9.56 0.00
CA ALA A 179 -10.93 -10.54 -1.03
C ALA A 179 -10.13 -10.31 -2.32
N ALA A 180 -9.81 -9.06 -2.69
CA ALA A 180 -9.02 -8.79 -3.88
C ALA A 180 -7.57 -9.27 -3.72
N TYR A 181 -6.96 -9.03 -2.56
CA TYR A 181 -5.63 -9.56 -2.24
C TYR A 181 -5.62 -11.09 -2.17
N VAL A 182 -6.65 -11.71 -1.57
CA VAL A 182 -6.79 -13.17 -1.50
C VAL A 182 -6.91 -13.79 -2.90
N GLN A 183 -7.76 -13.24 -3.76
CA GLN A 183 -7.94 -13.73 -5.13
C GLN A 183 -6.67 -13.55 -5.96
N ASN A 184 -5.99 -12.40 -5.83
CA ASN A 184 -4.71 -12.16 -6.48
C ASN A 184 -3.67 -13.20 -6.03
N ALA A 185 -3.51 -13.41 -4.73
CA ALA A 185 -2.53 -14.34 -4.18
C ALA A 185 -2.76 -15.78 -4.66
N ARG A 186 -4.01 -16.27 -4.68
CA ARG A 186 -4.35 -17.60 -5.21
C ARG A 186 -3.99 -17.75 -6.68
N ARG A 187 -4.33 -16.76 -7.51
CA ARG A 187 -3.97 -16.74 -8.92
C ARG A 187 -2.45 -16.76 -9.13
N GLU A 188 -1.70 -16.00 -8.33
CA GLU A 188 -0.24 -15.98 -8.44
C GLU A 188 0.39 -17.32 -8.00
N LEU A 189 -0.17 -17.99 -6.99
CA LEU A 189 0.23 -19.35 -6.60
C LEU A 189 0.01 -20.36 -7.73
N GLU A 190 -1.14 -20.31 -8.40
CA GLU A 190 -1.43 -21.19 -9.56
C GLU A 190 -0.40 -20.98 -10.70
N LYS A 191 -0.03 -19.72 -10.99
CA LYS A 191 1.01 -19.41 -11.98
C LYS A 191 2.38 -19.93 -11.57
N LEU A 192 2.72 -19.83 -10.28
CA LEU A 192 4.00 -20.34 -9.76
C LEU A 192 4.06 -21.87 -9.79
N ALA A 193 2.95 -22.54 -9.49
CA ALA A 193 2.84 -24.00 -9.54
C ALA A 193 2.90 -24.57 -10.98
N SER A 194 2.28 -23.87 -11.94
CA SER A 194 2.27 -24.28 -13.35
C SER A 194 3.55 -23.93 -14.12
N GLY A 195 4.50 -23.23 -13.49
CA GLY A 195 5.73 -22.76 -14.15
C GLY A 195 5.53 -21.57 -15.09
N ALA A 196 4.30 -21.11 -15.31
CA ALA A 196 3.97 -19.96 -16.17
C ALA A 196 4.52 -18.60 -15.66
N ALA A 197 5.12 -18.60 -14.47
CA ALA A 197 5.77 -17.44 -13.86
C ALA A 197 7.32 -17.44 -13.96
N ARG A 198 7.92 -18.52 -14.50
CA ARG A 198 9.36 -18.65 -14.76
C ARG A 198 9.70 -18.15 -16.17
#